data_AF-A0A9W4RUA9-F1
#
_entry.id   AF-A0A9W4RUA9-F1
#
_cell.length_a   1.000
_cell.length_b   1.000
_cell.length_c   1.000
_cell.angle_alpha   90.00
_cell.angle_beta   90.00
_cell.angle_gamma   90.00
#
_symmetry.space_group_name_H-M   'P 1'
#
loop_
_entity.id
_entity.type
_entity.pdbx_description
1 polymer ?
#
loop_
_entity_poly.entity_id
_entity_poly.type
_entity_poly.pdbx_seq_one_letter_code
_entity_poly.pdbx_strand_id
1 'polypeptide(L)'
;MDQDSYNQQYFSRQVAGQPSQATTAAGTPMRPGTPETNNSRNPFNDGVESQASQRPGMGTNPFGTPAVSRPASSFGSSSAIGTRFDERSQRYFHSRRIRKEDVEKPWLDKADPKEKWVTIIPIVGILLGLAISGFLIWDGIHSVVKHQYCPVLIEDFSSGNLDSNVWTKEVNVGGFGNGEFEWTTADAENIFFQDGALVIKPTLTDNTMIEKDTVVDLLKDGTCTSDKFSDCVAATNTTAGNSTIVPPVKSGRLNTKKGATIKYGRVEVVAKLPKGDWLWPAIWMMPVEDTYGSWPASGEIDIMESRGNNWTYEQGGDNIMSSALHWGPDQANDAWWRTNNKRQALHTTYGDNFNTFGLEWSQKYLFTYVNSRLLQVMYTNFDEPMWQRGDFPQANSNGSRLTDVWSQTGRANTPFDQKFYLILNVAVGGTNGWFEDGKSNKPWLNTSPNAKKDFWTATDQWFPTWTQPEMTIKKVSMWQQCDGNEEL
;
A
#
# COMPACT_ATOMS: atom_id res chain seq x y z
N MET A 1 -46.37 -11.95 -63.01
CA MET A 1 -46.10 -10.68 -63.72
C MET A 1 -44.69 -10.20 -63.44
N ASP A 2 -43.62 -10.77 -64.01
CA ASP A 2 -43.38 -12.09 -64.64
C ASP A 2 -41.85 -12.35 -64.56
N GLN A 3 -41.42 -13.53 -64.09
CA GLN A 3 -40.87 -14.63 -64.90
C GLN A 3 -39.79 -14.27 -65.95
N ASP A 4 -38.56 -14.66 -65.61
CA ASP A 4 -37.63 -15.50 -66.38
C ASP A 4 -37.49 -15.33 -67.91
N SER A 5 -36.25 -15.14 -68.37
CA SER A 5 -35.66 -16.13 -69.30
C SER A 5 -34.13 -16.06 -69.50
N TYR A 6 -33.46 -17.20 -69.27
CA TYR A 6 -32.46 -17.93 -70.11
C TYR A 6 -31.33 -17.21 -70.91
N ASN A 7 -30.15 -17.80 -71.22
CA ASN A 7 -29.30 -18.90 -70.68
C ASN A 7 -27.99 -19.02 -71.53
N GLN A 8 -27.16 -20.05 -71.28
CA GLN A 8 -25.94 -20.53 -71.99
C GLN A 8 -24.64 -19.76 -71.66
N GLN A 9 -23.54 -20.33 -71.12
CA GLN A 9 -22.79 -21.60 -71.31
C GLN A 9 -21.79 -21.56 -72.48
N TYR A 10 -20.54 -22.05 -72.39
CA TYR A 10 -19.81 -22.81 -71.35
C TYR A 10 -18.50 -22.04 -70.92
N PHE A 11 -17.34 -22.54 -70.43
CA PHE A 11 -16.71 -23.86 -70.10
C PHE A 11 -15.45 -23.57 -69.22
N SER A 12 -14.67 -24.48 -68.59
CA SER A 12 -14.73 -25.95 -68.43
C SER A 12 -14.02 -26.51 -67.16
N ARG A 13 -12.71 -26.28 -66.98
CA ARG A 13 -11.77 -26.99 -66.05
C ARG A 13 -10.51 -26.14 -65.77
N GLN A 14 -9.69 -26.30 -64.71
CA GLN A 14 -9.75 -27.16 -63.50
C GLN A 14 -8.89 -26.57 -62.35
N VAL A 15 -9.39 -26.68 -61.10
CA VAL A 15 -8.72 -27.09 -59.84
C VAL A 15 -7.35 -26.50 -59.39
N ALA A 16 -7.38 -25.99 -58.15
CA ALA A 16 -6.30 -25.85 -57.13
C ALA A 16 -5.23 -24.72 -57.23
N GLY A 17 -4.95 -24.11 -56.07
CA GLY A 17 -3.86 -23.15 -55.83
C GLY A 17 -4.31 -21.91 -55.03
N GLN A 18 -4.19 -21.92 -53.70
CA GLN A 18 -4.36 -20.72 -52.87
C GLN A 18 -3.11 -19.83 -52.91
N PRO A 19 -3.28 -18.49 -52.89
CA PRO A 19 -2.30 -17.58 -52.33
C PRO A 19 -2.84 -16.79 -51.12
N SER A 20 -2.07 -16.81 -50.03
CA SER A 20 -1.93 -15.76 -48.99
C SER A 20 -3.09 -14.79 -48.70
N GLN A 21 -3.68 -14.91 -47.50
CA GLN A 21 -4.23 -13.73 -46.82
C GLN A 21 -3.08 -12.80 -46.40
N ALA A 22 -3.19 -11.52 -46.74
CA ALA A 22 -2.33 -10.45 -46.23
C ALA A 22 -3.23 -9.32 -45.69
N THR A 23 -3.71 -9.48 -44.45
CA THR A 23 -4.67 -8.56 -43.83
C THR A 23 -3.94 -7.65 -42.85
N THR A 24 -3.59 -6.43 -43.29
CA THR A 24 -2.98 -5.40 -42.43
C THR A 24 -4.02 -4.83 -41.46
N ALA A 25 -4.22 -5.49 -40.32
CA ALA A 25 -4.98 -4.93 -39.21
C ALA A 25 -4.14 -3.85 -38.51
N ALA A 26 -4.58 -2.60 -38.55
CA ALA A 26 -3.97 -1.53 -37.78
C ALA A 26 -4.29 -1.74 -36.28
N GLY A 27 -3.25 -1.87 -35.45
CA GLY A 27 -3.42 -2.11 -34.01
C GLY A 27 -4.04 -0.91 -33.31
N THR A 28 -5.19 -1.11 -32.67
CA THR A 28 -5.79 -0.12 -31.76
C THR A 28 -4.91 0.01 -30.51
N PRO A 29 -4.55 1.23 -30.05
CA PRO A 29 -3.79 1.39 -28.82
C PRO A 29 -4.58 0.88 -27.61
N MET A 30 -3.97 -0.02 -26.81
CA MET A 30 -4.55 -0.41 -25.53
C MET A 30 -4.38 0.73 -24.52
N ARG A 31 -5.48 1.17 -23.92
CA ARG A 31 -5.45 2.11 -22.78
C ARG A 31 -4.86 1.39 -21.57
N PRO A 32 -3.89 1.95 -20.83
CA PRO A 32 -3.36 1.31 -19.63
C PRO A 32 -4.45 1.11 -18.58
N GLY A 33 -4.76 -0.15 -18.28
CA GLY A 33 -5.33 -0.53 -16.99
C GLY A 33 -4.20 -0.71 -15.97
N THR A 34 -4.53 -0.64 -14.69
CA THR A 34 -3.60 -0.83 -13.56
C THR A 34 -2.86 -2.18 -13.66
N PRO A 35 -1.53 -2.19 -13.77
CA PRO A 35 -0.74 -3.42 -13.71
C PRO A 35 -0.42 -3.81 -12.26
N GLU A 36 -0.72 -5.06 -11.93
CA GLU A 36 -0.29 -5.76 -10.70
C GLU A 36 1.18 -5.49 -10.31
N THR A 37 1.43 -4.85 -9.16
CA THR A 37 2.76 -4.78 -8.55
C THR A 37 3.09 -6.05 -7.77
N ASN A 38 3.00 -7.19 -8.44
CA ASN A 38 3.33 -8.51 -7.89
C ASN A 38 4.86 -8.69 -7.79
N ASN A 39 5.48 -7.89 -6.91
CA ASN A 39 6.93 -7.71 -6.82
C ASN A 39 7.38 -7.74 -5.36
N SER A 40 7.22 -8.90 -4.74
CA SER A 40 7.66 -9.19 -3.36
C SER A 40 9.19 -9.17 -3.25
N ARG A 41 9.79 -7.97 -3.20
CA ARG A 41 11.22 -7.75 -2.95
C ARG A 41 11.59 -8.04 -1.49
N ASN A 42 11.54 -9.32 -1.14
CA ASN A 42 12.26 -9.85 0.02
C ASN A 42 13.77 -9.66 -0.21
N PRO A 43 14.54 -8.98 0.66
CA PRO A 43 15.96 -8.70 0.43
C PRO A 43 16.89 -9.91 0.38
N PHE A 44 16.38 -11.11 0.69
CA PHE A 44 17.15 -12.36 0.71
C PHE A 44 16.37 -13.50 0.04
N ASN A 45 16.64 -13.77 -1.24
CA ASN A 45 16.63 -15.14 -1.76
C ASN A 45 17.48 -15.26 -3.04
N ASP A 46 18.28 -16.32 -3.12
CA ASP A 46 19.08 -16.62 -4.31
C ASP A 46 18.24 -17.29 -5.41
N GLY A 47 18.52 -16.98 -6.66
CA GLY A 47 17.68 -17.37 -7.80
C GLY A 47 17.73 -18.86 -8.16
N VAL A 48 16.69 -19.62 -7.80
CA VAL A 48 16.42 -20.96 -8.34
C VAL A 48 14.93 -21.10 -8.65
N GLU A 49 14.56 -21.22 -9.93
CA GLU A 49 13.18 -21.51 -10.34
C GLU A 49 12.80 -22.97 -10.04
N SER A 50 11.60 -23.19 -9.52
CA SER A 50 11.07 -24.53 -9.25
C SER A 50 10.29 -25.09 -10.44
N GLN A 51 10.97 -25.76 -11.38
CA GLN A 51 10.28 -26.67 -12.30
C GLN A 51 9.76 -27.90 -11.52
N ALA A 52 8.43 -28.04 -11.44
CA ALA A 52 7.78 -29.08 -10.65
C ALA A 52 6.80 -29.94 -11.48
N SER A 53 7.32 -30.71 -12.45
CA SER A 53 6.48 -31.54 -13.33
C SER A 53 7.08 -32.91 -13.73
N GLN A 54 7.76 -33.61 -12.79
CA GLN A 54 7.83 -35.08 -12.83
C GLN A 54 8.22 -35.75 -11.50
N ARG A 55 7.47 -36.80 -11.15
CA ARG A 55 7.84 -37.89 -10.21
C ARG A 55 8.31 -39.10 -11.04
N PRO A 56 8.96 -40.15 -10.46
CA PRO A 56 9.18 -40.41 -9.03
C PRO A 56 10.65 -40.59 -8.62
N GLY A 57 10.96 -40.27 -7.35
CA GLY A 57 12.26 -40.54 -6.71
C GLY A 57 12.09 -40.89 -5.24
N MET A 58 12.87 -41.84 -4.74
CA MET A 58 12.79 -42.37 -3.37
C MET A 58 13.41 -41.37 -2.38
N GLY A 59 12.65 -40.95 -1.36
CA GLY A 59 13.06 -39.88 -0.45
C GLY A 59 14.17 -40.28 0.52
N THR A 60 15.19 -39.42 0.66
CA THR A 60 16.26 -39.53 1.65
C THR A 60 16.07 -38.53 2.80
N ASN A 61 16.47 -38.93 4.01
CA ASN A 61 16.29 -38.13 5.23
C ASN A 61 17.26 -36.92 5.26
N PRO A 62 16.78 -35.66 5.43
CA PRO A 62 17.63 -34.47 5.43
C PRO A 62 18.59 -34.37 6.63
N PHE A 63 18.45 -35.22 7.66
CA PHE A 63 19.39 -35.29 8.79
C PHE A 63 20.56 -36.28 8.58
N GLY A 64 20.71 -36.85 7.38
CA GLY A 64 21.87 -37.68 7.04
C GLY A 64 23.12 -36.85 6.67
N THR A 65 24.22 -37.00 7.41
CA THR A 65 25.50 -36.37 7.07
C THR A 65 26.00 -36.79 5.68
N PRO A 66 26.32 -35.85 4.77
CA PRO A 66 26.83 -36.17 3.43
C PRO A 66 28.14 -36.98 3.48
N ALA A 67 28.15 -38.17 2.86
CA ALA A 67 29.33 -39.03 2.82
C ALA A 67 30.47 -38.50 1.93
N VAL A 68 30.24 -37.41 1.18
CA VAL A 68 31.14 -36.88 0.14
C VAL A 68 31.70 -35.52 0.55
N SER A 69 32.36 -35.45 1.70
CA SER A 69 33.06 -34.25 2.19
C SER A 69 34.27 -34.64 3.06
N ARG A 70 35.17 -35.46 2.48
CA ARG A 70 36.50 -35.74 3.03
C ARG A 70 37.54 -35.52 1.93
N PRO A 71 38.60 -34.71 2.15
CA PRO A 71 39.59 -34.46 1.11
C PRO A 71 40.42 -35.72 0.79
N ALA A 72 40.84 -35.84 -0.47
CA ALA A 72 41.51 -37.03 -1.02
C ALA A 72 42.87 -37.34 -0.37
N SER A 73 43.45 -36.42 0.41
CA SER A 73 44.68 -36.62 1.18
C SER A 73 44.56 -37.64 2.33
N SER A 74 43.35 -38.12 2.63
CA SER A 74 43.12 -39.13 3.70
C SER A 74 43.30 -40.60 3.26
N PHE A 75 43.51 -40.88 1.96
CA PHE A 75 43.77 -42.23 1.43
C PHE A 75 45.23 -42.37 0.97
N GLY A 76 46.17 -42.18 1.90
CA GLY A 76 47.61 -42.12 1.62
C GLY A 76 48.49 -42.72 2.72
N SER A 77 48.04 -43.77 3.41
CA SER A 77 48.82 -44.45 4.46
C SER A 77 48.63 -45.96 4.39
N SER A 78 49.23 -46.56 3.37
CA SER A 78 49.22 -47.99 3.07
C SER A 78 50.12 -48.79 4.02
N SER A 79 49.69 -48.95 5.27
CA SER A 79 50.22 -49.99 6.15
C SER A 79 49.82 -51.37 5.62
N ALA A 80 50.77 -52.08 5.03
CA ALA A 80 50.51 -53.38 4.41
C ALA A 80 50.16 -54.45 5.45
N ILE A 81 48.89 -54.89 5.46
CA ILE A 81 48.46 -56.13 6.13
C ILE A 81 48.39 -57.23 5.08
N GLY A 82 49.48 -57.99 4.98
CA GLY A 82 49.50 -59.27 4.26
C GLY A 82 48.89 -60.38 5.12
N THR A 83 48.25 -61.36 4.49
CA THR A 83 47.54 -62.46 5.18
C THR A 83 48.50 -63.58 5.62
N ARG A 84 49.11 -63.46 6.81
CA ARG A 84 49.63 -64.57 7.67
C ARG A 84 50.17 -64.04 9.01
N PHE A 85 50.35 -64.97 9.96
CA PHE A 85 50.73 -64.78 11.37
C PHE A 85 49.65 -64.09 12.22
N ASP A 86 48.84 -64.84 12.96
CA ASP A 86 49.13 -65.68 14.15
C ASP A 86 49.07 -64.90 15.47
N GLU A 87 48.02 -65.22 16.23
CA GLU A 87 48.03 -65.45 17.68
C GLU A 87 49.09 -64.70 18.50
N ARG A 88 48.93 -63.37 18.61
CA ARG A 88 49.62 -62.56 19.63
C ARG A 88 48.61 -61.81 20.46
N SER A 89 48.32 -62.40 21.62
CA SER A 89 47.68 -61.85 22.82
C SER A 89 47.20 -60.39 22.73
N GLN A 90 45.90 -60.16 22.98
CA GLN A 90 45.34 -58.84 23.31
C GLN A 90 46.21 -58.15 24.38
N ARG A 91 47.07 -57.21 23.98
CA ARG A 91 47.92 -56.45 24.90
C ARG A 91 47.05 -55.44 25.63
N TYR A 92 46.57 -55.86 26.80
CA TYR A 92 45.72 -55.04 27.67
C TYR A 92 46.36 -53.67 27.89
N PHE A 93 45.68 -52.61 27.45
CA PHE A 93 46.23 -51.25 27.48
C PHE A 93 46.15 -50.70 28.92
N HIS A 94 47.19 -50.97 29.70
CA HIS A 94 47.35 -50.39 31.03
C HIS A 94 47.46 -48.85 30.92
N SER A 95 46.36 -48.16 31.21
CA SER A 95 46.27 -46.71 31.30
C SER A 95 47.12 -46.19 32.48
N ARG A 96 48.43 -46.00 32.24
CA ARG A 96 49.29 -45.30 33.19
C ARG A 96 48.81 -43.86 33.32
N ARG A 97 48.32 -43.52 34.52
CA ARG A 97 48.10 -42.12 34.92
C ARG A 97 49.47 -41.46 35.09
N ILE A 98 49.99 -40.89 34.01
CA ILE A 98 51.23 -40.09 34.02
C ILE A 98 51.06 -38.99 35.08
N ARG A 99 52.02 -38.84 35.99
CA ARG A 99 51.93 -37.79 37.01
C ARG A 99 52.15 -36.43 36.34
N LYS A 100 51.64 -35.35 36.94
CA LYS A 100 51.64 -34.04 36.28
C LYS A 100 53.05 -33.47 36.12
N GLU A 101 53.93 -33.92 37.01
CA GLU A 101 55.38 -33.73 37.11
C GLU A 101 56.21 -34.67 36.20
N ASP A 102 55.67 -35.82 35.78
CA ASP A 102 56.36 -36.77 34.87
C ASP A 102 56.15 -36.43 33.38
N VAL A 103 55.30 -35.44 33.06
CA VAL A 103 55.07 -34.98 31.69
C VAL A 103 56.11 -33.92 31.33
N GLU A 104 57.10 -34.32 30.55
CA GLU A 104 58.07 -33.41 29.94
C GLU A 104 57.35 -32.46 28.94
N LYS A 105 57.60 -31.15 29.04
CA LYS A 105 56.90 -30.11 28.25
C LYS A 105 57.88 -29.14 27.57
N PRO A 106 58.69 -29.62 26.61
CA PRO A 106 59.72 -28.79 25.96
C PRO A 106 59.17 -27.56 25.21
N TRP A 107 57.86 -27.49 24.98
CA TRP A 107 57.18 -26.30 24.44
C TRP A 107 56.97 -25.17 25.46
N LEU A 108 57.16 -25.41 26.76
CA LEU A 108 57.16 -24.37 27.80
C LEU A 108 58.56 -23.78 28.02
N ASP A 109 59.63 -24.54 27.75
CA ASP A 109 61.02 -24.11 27.99
C ASP A 109 61.48 -23.03 27.00
N LYS A 110 60.78 -22.88 25.87
CA LYS A 110 61.09 -21.88 24.84
C LYS A 110 59.82 -21.39 24.12
N ALA A 111 59.16 -20.40 24.71
CA ALA A 111 58.02 -19.72 24.10
C ALA A 111 58.36 -19.11 22.72
N ASP A 112 57.50 -19.32 21.72
CA ASP A 112 57.66 -18.69 20.41
C ASP A 112 57.15 -17.23 20.48
N PRO A 113 57.96 -16.20 20.17
CA PRO A 113 57.47 -14.83 20.10
C PRO A 113 56.32 -14.62 19.09
N LYS A 114 56.12 -15.54 18.14
CA LYS A 114 54.97 -15.54 17.21
C LYS A 114 53.66 -15.95 17.87
N GLU A 115 53.69 -16.76 18.93
CA GLU A 115 52.48 -17.23 19.64
C GLU A 115 51.68 -16.03 20.19
N LYS A 116 52.38 -15.00 20.69
CA LYS A 116 51.76 -13.74 21.12
C LYS A 116 50.93 -13.08 20.02
N TRP A 117 51.36 -13.14 18.76
CA TRP A 117 50.62 -12.56 17.64
C TRP A 117 49.35 -13.33 17.30
N VAL A 118 49.31 -14.64 17.57
CA VAL A 118 48.08 -15.47 17.45
C VAL A 118 47.01 -15.02 18.45
N THR A 119 47.38 -14.46 19.60
CA THR A 119 46.44 -13.85 20.55
C THR A 119 46.18 -12.36 20.27
N ILE A 120 47.21 -11.59 19.92
CA ILE A 120 47.11 -10.13 19.70
C ILE A 120 46.27 -9.81 18.45
N ILE A 121 46.46 -10.53 17.33
CA ILE A 121 45.76 -10.20 16.07
C ILE A 121 44.23 -10.34 16.22
N PRO A 122 43.66 -11.43 16.79
CA PRO A 122 42.23 -11.50 17.08
C PRO A 122 41.73 -10.44 18.06
N ILE A 123 42.50 -10.10 19.11
CA ILE A 123 42.11 -9.04 20.06
C ILE A 123 42.07 -7.67 19.37
N VAL A 124 43.07 -7.35 18.55
CA VAL A 124 43.09 -6.11 17.74
C VAL A 124 41.92 -6.11 16.74
N GLY A 125 41.61 -7.24 16.11
CA GLY A 125 40.45 -7.39 15.23
C GLY A 125 39.11 -7.16 15.95
N ILE A 126 38.95 -7.69 17.15
CA ILE A 126 37.76 -7.47 18.00
C ILE A 126 37.65 -5.99 18.41
N LEU A 127 38.75 -5.38 18.87
CA LEU A 127 38.77 -3.97 19.26
C LEU A 127 38.49 -3.03 18.07
N LEU A 128 39.05 -3.33 16.90
CA LEU A 128 38.79 -2.60 15.65
C LEU A 128 37.33 -2.77 15.21
N GLY A 129 36.79 -3.99 15.28
CA GLY A 129 35.37 -4.26 14.99
C GLY A 129 34.44 -3.48 15.91
N LEU A 130 34.69 -3.50 17.22
CA LEU A 130 33.92 -2.72 18.21
C LEU A 130 34.06 -1.21 17.99
N ALA A 131 35.24 -0.71 17.61
CA ALA A 131 35.44 0.69 17.27
C ALA A 131 34.66 1.11 16.01
N ILE A 132 34.64 0.27 14.97
CA ILE A 132 33.87 0.51 13.74
C ILE A 132 32.36 0.44 14.05
N SER A 133 31.88 -0.55 14.79
CA SER A 133 30.47 -0.62 15.22
C SER A 133 30.08 0.59 16.08
N GLY A 134 30.94 1.03 17.01
CA GLY A 134 30.73 2.23 17.81
C GLY A 134 30.67 3.50 16.97
N PHE A 135 31.53 3.64 15.96
CA PHE A 135 31.49 4.74 15.01
C PHE A 135 30.20 4.74 14.17
N LEU A 136 29.79 3.59 13.62
CA LEU A 136 28.56 3.48 12.81
C LEU A 136 27.30 3.75 13.64
N ILE A 137 27.28 3.35 14.92
CA ILE A 137 26.19 3.68 15.85
C ILE A 137 26.20 5.18 16.16
N TRP A 138 27.37 5.78 16.38
CA TRP A 138 27.50 7.22 16.63
C TRP A 138 27.05 8.06 15.43
N ASP A 139 27.51 7.72 14.23
CA ASP A 139 27.16 8.37 12.96
C ASP A 139 25.66 8.22 12.66
N GLY A 140 25.10 7.02 12.85
CA GLY A 140 23.66 6.77 12.75
C GLY A 140 22.80 7.53 13.77
N ILE A 141 23.34 7.83 14.97
CA ILE A 141 22.63 8.64 15.98
C ILE A 141 22.76 10.16 15.71
N HIS A 142 23.87 10.59 15.09
CA HIS A 142 24.13 11.99 14.76
C HIS A 142 23.49 12.44 13.43
N SER A 143 23.27 11.53 12.49
CA SER A 143 22.57 11.80 11.21
C SER A 143 21.04 11.90 11.35
N VAL A 144 20.45 11.42 12.45
CA VAL A 144 19.02 11.60 12.74
C VAL A 144 18.73 13.08 13.08
N VAL A 145 18.10 13.77 12.14
CA VAL A 145 17.58 15.14 12.32
C VAL A 145 16.56 15.17 13.45
N LYS A 146 16.71 16.12 14.38
CA LYS A 146 15.87 16.29 15.57
C LYS A 146 15.06 17.58 15.48
N HIS A 147 13.97 17.52 14.71
CA HIS A 147 13.05 18.63 14.59
C HIS A 147 12.38 18.99 15.92
N GLN A 148 12.08 20.27 16.12
CA GLN A 148 11.15 20.69 17.18
C GLN A 148 9.75 20.78 16.61
N TYR A 149 8.78 20.22 17.32
CA TYR A 149 7.39 20.11 16.87
C TYR A 149 6.44 20.85 17.81
N CYS A 150 5.65 21.75 17.26
CA CYS A 150 4.64 22.52 17.99
C CYS A 150 3.24 21.96 17.68
N PRO A 151 2.35 21.81 18.69
CA PRO A 151 1.00 21.31 18.47
C PRO A 151 0.17 22.32 17.66
N VAL A 152 -0.56 21.81 16.66
CA VAL A 152 -1.52 22.58 15.84
C VAL A 152 -2.95 22.12 16.11
N LEU A 153 -3.16 20.81 16.30
CA LEU A 153 -4.41 20.24 16.78
C LEU A 153 -4.11 19.08 17.70
N ILE A 154 -4.69 19.07 18.90
CA ILE A 154 -4.73 17.89 19.78
C ILE A 154 -6.20 17.72 20.15
N GLU A 155 -6.82 16.71 19.57
CA GLU A 155 -8.25 16.45 19.68
C GLU A 155 -8.44 15.02 20.21
N ASP A 156 -9.18 14.85 21.29
CA ASP A 156 -9.46 13.56 21.91
C ASP A 156 -10.96 13.23 21.96
N PHE A 157 -11.82 14.11 21.41
CA PHE A 157 -13.26 13.92 21.26
C PHE A 157 -14.03 13.67 22.58
N SER A 158 -13.38 13.82 23.74
CA SER A 158 -13.97 13.61 25.07
C SER A 158 -15.05 14.64 25.43
N SER A 159 -15.07 15.78 24.73
CA SER A 159 -16.09 16.83 24.83
C SER A 159 -17.47 16.43 24.30
N GLY A 160 -17.54 15.41 23.43
CA GLY A 160 -18.75 15.08 22.67
C GLY A 160 -19.16 16.14 21.64
N ASN A 161 -18.23 17.03 21.23
CA ASN A 161 -18.46 18.05 20.20
C ASN A 161 -17.23 18.26 19.30
N LEU A 162 -17.42 18.97 18.19
CA LEU A 162 -16.33 19.43 17.31
C LEU A 162 -16.27 20.95 17.37
N ASP A 163 -15.07 21.53 17.45
CA ASP A 163 -14.89 22.96 17.19
C ASP A 163 -15.16 23.25 15.70
N SER A 164 -16.23 23.99 15.42
CA SER A 164 -16.62 24.39 14.07
C SER A 164 -15.70 25.45 13.44
N ASN A 165 -14.68 25.93 14.16
CA ASN A 165 -13.58 26.71 13.60
C ASN A 165 -12.48 25.81 13.00
N VAL A 166 -12.32 24.59 13.50
CA VAL A 166 -11.37 23.60 13.00
C VAL A 166 -12.03 22.68 11.97
N TRP A 167 -13.12 22.02 12.38
CA TRP A 167 -13.74 20.91 11.67
C TRP A 167 -14.90 21.36 10.80
N THR A 168 -14.88 20.93 9.54
CA THR A 168 -16.02 20.99 8.61
C THR A 168 -16.55 19.57 8.40
N LYS A 169 -17.86 19.34 8.57
CA LYS A 169 -18.54 18.14 8.05
C LYS A 169 -18.89 18.43 6.59
N GLU A 170 -18.51 17.56 5.66
CA GLU A 170 -18.84 17.71 4.24
C GLU A 170 -20.20 17.07 3.90
N VAL A 171 -20.93 17.69 2.97
CA VAL A 171 -22.26 17.25 2.54
C VAL A 171 -22.34 17.30 1.02
N ASN A 172 -22.34 16.12 0.39
CA ASN A 172 -22.13 15.92 -1.06
C ASN A 172 -22.76 14.58 -1.52
N VAL A 173 -23.30 14.52 -2.74
CA VAL A 173 -23.90 13.33 -3.40
C VAL A 173 -23.19 12.90 -4.69
N GLY A 174 -22.22 13.68 -5.17
CA GLY A 174 -21.52 13.50 -6.45
C GLY A 174 -20.44 12.41 -6.47
N GLY A 175 -20.11 11.82 -5.31
CA GLY A 175 -19.15 10.71 -5.19
C GLY A 175 -17.69 11.09 -5.45
N PHE A 176 -17.31 12.33 -5.09
CA PHE A 176 -15.93 12.83 -4.94
C PHE A 176 -14.94 12.58 -6.09
N GLY A 177 -15.42 12.39 -7.32
CA GLY A 177 -14.59 12.11 -8.50
C GLY A 177 -14.21 10.64 -8.67
N ASN A 178 -14.25 9.84 -7.61
CA ASN A 178 -14.06 8.38 -7.66
C ASN A 178 -15.33 7.60 -8.06
N GLY A 179 -16.47 8.28 -8.12
CA GLY A 179 -17.78 7.67 -8.35
C GLY A 179 -18.34 6.95 -7.12
N GLU A 180 -17.95 7.39 -5.92
CA GLU A 180 -18.38 6.86 -4.61
C GLU A 180 -19.91 6.83 -4.45
N PHE A 181 -20.43 5.87 -3.68
CA PHE A 181 -21.86 5.50 -3.62
C PHE A 181 -22.61 6.06 -2.41
N GLU A 182 -21.92 6.70 -1.47
CA GLU A 182 -22.57 7.38 -0.35
C GLU A 182 -23.03 8.81 -0.69
N TRP A 183 -23.97 9.27 0.13
CA TRP A 183 -24.28 10.68 0.37
C TRP A 183 -23.59 11.04 1.68
N THR A 184 -22.65 11.98 1.66
CA THR A 184 -22.05 12.48 2.90
C THR A 184 -23.02 13.43 3.60
N THR A 185 -23.22 13.25 4.91
CA THR A 185 -24.18 14.05 5.69
C THR A 185 -23.50 14.71 6.89
N ALA A 186 -24.15 15.77 7.41
CA ALA A 186 -23.75 16.40 8.67
C ALA A 186 -24.41 15.76 9.90
N ASP A 187 -25.27 14.76 9.71
CA ASP A 187 -26.24 14.29 10.70
C ASP A 187 -25.63 13.41 11.80
N ALA A 188 -26.31 13.37 12.95
CA ALA A 188 -25.98 12.47 14.05
C ALA A 188 -26.26 10.98 13.74
N GLU A 189 -26.85 10.67 12.58
CA GLU A 189 -26.95 9.29 12.06
C GLU A 189 -25.57 8.78 11.61
N ASN A 190 -24.79 9.63 10.93
CA ASN A 190 -23.54 9.23 10.29
C ASN A 190 -22.27 9.80 10.95
N ILE A 191 -22.37 10.93 11.67
CA ILE A 191 -21.25 11.56 12.38
C ILE A 191 -21.69 11.96 13.79
N PHE A 192 -21.36 11.12 14.76
CA PHE A 192 -21.74 11.26 16.18
C PHE A 192 -20.59 10.91 17.13
N PHE A 193 -20.84 11.01 18.44
CA PHE A 193 -19.88 10.70 19.49
C PHE A 193 -20.37 9.50 20.31
N GLN A 194 -19.45 8.58 20.62
CA GLN A 194 -19.72 7.42 21.46
C GLN A 194 -18.48 7.06 22.27
N ASP A 195 -18.65 6.72 23.55
CA ASP A 195 -17.59 6.20 24.44
C ASP A 195 -16.29 7.04 24.49
N GLY A 196 -16.42 8.37 24.29
CA GLY A 196 -15.28 9.30 24.24
C GLY A 196 -14.49 9.27 22.93
N ALA A 197 -15.13 8.92 21.82
CA ALA A 197 -14.56 8.91 20.48
C ALA A 197 -15.54 9.51 19.45
N LEU A 198 -15.01 10.04 18.36
CA LEU A 198 -15.76 10.38 17.15
C LEU A 198 -16.09 9.09 16.38
N VAL A 199 -17.32 8.98 15.88
CA VAL A 199 -17.79 7.83 15.10
C VAL A 199 -18.26 8.31 13.73
N ILE A 200 -17.70 7.72 12.67
CA ILE A 200 -18.18 7.88 11.29
C ILE A 200 -18.83 6.56 10.89
N LYS A 201 -20.15 6.56 10.67
CA LYS A 201 -20.95 5.36 10.41
C LYS A 201 -21.74 5.46 9.10
N PRO A 202 -21.45 4.60 8.11
CA PRO A 202 -22.32 4.42 6.95
C PRO A 202 -23.67 3.79 7.35
N THR A 203 -24.75 4.25 6.73
CA THR A 203 -26.12 3.74 6.89
C THR A 203 -26.82 3.65 5.53
N LEU A 204 -27.94 2.91 5.42
CA LEU A 204 -28.69 2.86 4.17
C LEU A 204 -29.51 4.15 3.98
N THR A 205 -29.60 4.63 2.74
CA THR A 205 -30.59 5.64 2.36
C THR A 205 -32.00 5.03 2.43
N ASP A 206 -33.01 5.85 2.75
CA ASP A 206 -34.39 5.37 2.83
C ASP A 206 -34.84 4.75 1.49
N ASN A 207 -35.30 3.50 1.53
CA ASN A 207 -35.68 2.73 0.35
C ASN A 207 -36.71 3.46 -0.53
N THR A 208 -37.59 4.28 0.05
CA THR A 208 -38.58 5.05 -0.72
C THR A 208 -37.95 6.13 -1.60
N MET A 209 -36.73 6.58 -1.29
CA MET A 209 -35.95 7.49 -2.13
C MET A 209 -35.25 6.77 -3.29
N ILE A 210 -35.09 5.45 -3.21
CA ILE A 210 -34.45 4.59 -4.21
C ILE A 210 -35.49 3.93 -5.14
N GLU A 211 -36.68 3.61 -4.62
CA GLU A 211 -37.78 2.96 -5.35
C GLU A 211 -38.74 3.92 -6.08
N LYS A 212 -38.62 5.24 -5.88
CA LYS A 212 -39.59 6.24 -6.40
C LYS A 212 -38.87 7.46 -6.97
N ASP A 213 -39.50 8.09 -7.96
CA ASP A 213 -39.03 9.36 -8.55
C ASP A 213 -38.82 10.41 -7.46
N THR A 214 -37.55 10.71 -7.15
CA THR A 214 -37.11 11.47 -5.98
C THR A 214 -35.94 12.36 -6.38
N VAL A 215 -35.87 13.59 -5.87
CA VAL A 215 -34.73 14.49 -6.04
C VAL A 215 -34.21 14.91 -4.67
N VAL A 216 -32.91 14.72 -4.44
CA VAL A 216 -32.15 15.31 -3.34
C VAL A 216 -31.52 16.59 -3.89
N ASP A 217 -31.81 17.74 -3.27
CA ASP A 217 -31.37 19.06 -3.70
C ASP A 217 -30.75 19.83 -2.52
N LEU A 218 -29.48 19.55 -2.26
CA LEU A 218 -28.72 20.11 -1.15
C LEU A 218 -28.43 21.62 -1.32
N LEU A 219 -28.67 22.19 -2.51
CA LEU A 219 -28.62 23.64 -2.74
C LEU A 219 -29.87 24.31 -2.18
N LYS A 220 -31.04 23.74 -2.46
CA LYS A 220 -32.34 24.20 -1.96
C LYS A 220 -32.48 23.99 -0.45
N ASP A 221 -31.96 22.87 0.07
CA ASP A 221 -31.92 22.60 1.51
C ASP A 221 -30.85 23.45 2.23
N GLY A 222 -29.93 24.08 1.49
CA GLY A 222 -28.88 24.96 2.02
C GLY A 222 -27.75 24.22 2.75
N THR A 223 -27.64 22.91 2.56
CA THR A 223 -26.72 22.03 3.29
C THR A 223 -25.45 21.67 2.51
N CYS A 224 -25.43 21.82 1.18
CA CYS A 224 -24.29 21.38 0.36
C CYS A 224 -22.99 22.12 0.72
N THR A 225 -21.86 21.40 0.75
CA THR A 225 -20.54 21.98 0.99
C THR A 225 -19.64 22.05 -0.24
N SER A 226 -20.17 21.73 -1.43
CA SER A 226 -19.48 21.84 -2.72
C SER A 226 -20.00 23.03 -3.52
N ASP A 227 -19.16 23.56 -4.41
CA ASP A 227 -19.51 24.63 -5.36
C ASP A 227 -20.10 24.07 -6.68
N LYS A 228 -20.01 22.77 -6.90
CA LYS A 228 -20.46 22.09 -8.13
C LYS A 228 -21.90 21.60 -8.00
N PHE A 229 -22.72 21.88 -9.01
CA PHE A 229 -24.11 21.40 -9.06
C PHE A 229 -24.23 19.86 -9.00
N SER A 230 -23.31 19.14 -9.65
CA SER A 230 -23.21 17.66 -9.64
C SER A 230 -23.06 17.05 -8.25
N ASP A 231 -22.50 17.82 -7.33
CA ASP A 231 -22.14 17.40 -5.98
C ASP A 231 -23.28 17.66 -5.00
N CYS A 232 -24.24 18.50 -5.38
CA CYS A 232 -25.33 18.95 -4.53
C CYS A 232 -26.71 18.41 -4.95
N VAL A 233 -26.86 17.92 -6.18
CA VAL A 233 -28.16 17.45 -6.70
C VAL A 233 -28.04 16.04 -7.28
N ALA A 234 -28.86 15.12 -6.76
CA ALA A 234 -28.98 13.75 -7.26
C ALA A 234 -30.46 13.37 -7.41
N ALA A 235 -30.78 12.48 -8.35
CA ALA A 235 -32.16 12.10 -8.64
C ALA A 235 -32.32 10.60 -8.95
N THR A 236 -33.36 10.02 -8.36
CA THR A 236 -33.92 8.72 -8.72
C THR A 236 -34.93 8.91 -9.83
N ASN A 237 -34.78 8.14 -10.92
CA ASN A 237 -35.69 8.18 -12.07
C ASN A 237 -36.10 6.76 -12.48
N THR A 238 -37.29 6.37 -12.03
CA THR A 238 -37.93 5.09 -12.31
C THR A 238 -38.56 5.08 -13.71
N THR A 239 -39.14 6.21 -14.13
CA THR A 239 -39.85 6.37 -15.40
C THR A 239 -38.96 6.17 -16.63
N ALA A 240 -37.71 6.66 -16.61
CA ALA A 240 -36.77 6.60 -17.73
C ALA A 240 -36.01 5.26 -17.85
N GLY A 241 -36.71 4.14 -17.69
CA GLY A 241 -36.09 2.82 -17.69
C GLY A 241 -35.32 2.49 -16.41
N ASN A 242 -35.68 3.14 -15.29
CA ASN A 242 -35.13 2.83 -13.96
C ASN A 242 -33.59 3.02 -13.90
N SER A 243 -33.12 4.17 -14.39
CA SER A 243 -31.74 4.35 -14.91
C SER A 243 -30.82 5.29 -14.12
N THR A 244 -31.33 6.00 -13.11
CA THR A 244 -30.53 6.65 -12.06
C THR A 244 -31.18 6.46 -10.70
N ILE A 245 -30.37 6.43 -9.64
CA ILE A 245 -30.81 6.50 -8.24
C ILE A 245 -30.01 7.58 -7.50
N VAL A 246 -30.59 8.16 -6.46
CA VAL A 246 -29.81 8.90 -5.43
C VAL A 246 -28.82 7.93 -4.74
N PRO A 247 -27.78 8.43 -4.05
CA PRO A 247 -26.81 7.55 -3.38
C PRO A 247 -27.49 6.54 -2.44
N PRO A 248 -27.29 5.21 -2.63
CA PRO A 248 -27.96 4.15 -1.86
C PRO A 248 -27.57 4.10 -0.37
N VAL A 249 -26.50 4.80 0.00
CA VAL A 249 -25.91 4.81 1.34
C VAL A 249 -25.76 6.27 1.78
N LYS A 250 -25.85 6.53 3.07
CA LYS A 250 -25.34 7.75 3.72
C LYS A 250 -24.05 7.45 4.45
N SER A 251 -23.15 8.43 4.60
CA SER A 251 -21.96 8.31 5.43
C SER A 251 -21.46 9.67 5.91
N GLY A 252 -20.29 9.71 6.54
CA GLY A 252 -19.64 10.93 6.99
C GLY A 252 -18.27 11.17 6.35
N ARG A 253 -17.99 12.44 6.07
CA ARG A 253 -16.68 12.97 5.68
C ARG A 253 -16.44 14.26 6.46
N LEU A 254 -15.26 14.41 7.04
CA LEU A 254 -14.85 15.60 7.78
C LEU A 254 -13.48 16.05 7.34
N ASN A 255 -13.25 17.37 7.36
CA ASN A 255 -11.93 17.94 7.11
C ASN A 255 -11.56 19.04 8.11
N THR A 256 -10.27 19.34 8.22
CA THR A 256 -9.73 20.40 9.09
C THR A 256 -9.37 21.70 8.36
N LYS A 257 -9.74 21.86 7.08
CA LYS A 257 -9.24 22.91 6.17
C LYS A 257 -9.38 24.33 6.73
N LYS A 258 -10.44 24.56 7.51
CA LYS A 258 -10.81 25.86 8.07
C LYS A 258 -9.87 26.35 9.18
N GLY A 259 -9.27 25.46 9.98
CA GLY A 259 -8.57 25.86 11.21
C GLY A 259 -7.31 25.09 11.60
N ALA A 260 -7.16 23.81 11.21
CA ALA A 260 -5.94 23.05 11.50
C ALA A 260 -5.28 22.56 10.21
N THR A 261 -4.18 23.21 9.85
CA THR A 261 -3.40 22.95 8.63
C THR A 261 -1.92 22.96 8.98
N ILE A 262 -1.11 22.13 8.34
CA ILE A 262 0.35 22.04 8.60
C ILE A 262 1.15 22.06 7.29
N LYS A 263 2.36 22.60 7.34
CA LYS A 263 3.43 22.31 6.37
C LYS A 263 4.64 21.77 7.12
N TYR A 264 5.05 20.54 6.82
CA TYR A 264 6.06 19.76 7.52
C TYR A 264 5.71 19.51 9.01
N GLY A 265 5.84 18.27 9.47
CA GLY A 265 5.26 17.94 10.77
C GLY A 265 5.08 16.46 11.02
N ARG A 266 4.15 16.17 11.91
CA ARG A 266 3.62 14.84 12.18
C ARG A 266 2.09 14.90 12.30
N VAL A 267 1.43 13.88 11.77
CA VAL A 267 0.02 13.58 12.09
C VAL A 267 -0.05 12.18 12.68
N GLU A 268 -0.82 12.01 13.75
CA GLU A 268 -1.17 10.73 14.35
C GLU A 268 -2.69 10.69 14.55
N VAL A 269 -3.35 9.68 13.99
CA VAL A 269 -4.79 9.43 14.15
C VAL A 269 -4.99 8.06 14.76
N VAL A 270 -5.60 8.00 15.94
CA VAL A 270 -5.87 6.76 16.68
C VAL A 270 -7.27 6.29 16.33
N ALA A 271 -7.38 5.30 15.44
CA ALA A 271 -8.65 4.82 14.90
C ALA A 271 -8.76 3.29 14.88
N LYS A 272 -10.00 2.79 14.96
CA LYS A 272 -10.39 1.40 14.69
C LYS A 272 -11.18 1.41 13.39
N LEU A 273 -10.79 0.59 12.42
CA LEU A 273 -11.38 0.61 11.08
C LEU A 273 -12.71 -0.18 11.01
N PRO A 274 -13.58 0.16 10.06
CA PRO A 274 -14.82 -0.57 9.83
C PRO A 274 -14.61 -1.95 9.20
N LYS A 275 -15.62 -2.81 9.35
CA LYS A 275 -15.74 -4.15 8.76
C LYS A 275 -17.11 -4.29 8.08
N GLY A 276 -17.06 -4.56 6.79
CA GLY A 276 -18.20 -4.65 5.89
C GLY A 276 -17.75 -4.51 4.44
N ASP A 277 -18.27 -5.36 3.56
CA ASP A 277 -17.93 -5.33 2.15
C ASP A 277 -18.21 -3.96 1.52
N TRP A 278 -17.29 -3.55 0.64
CA TRP A 278 -17.35 -2.31 -0.13
C TRP A 278 -17.21 -1.01 0.68
N LEU A 279 -16.93 -1.08 1.98
CA LEU A 279 -16.53 0.09 2.78
C LEU A 279 -15.09 0.51 2.45
N TRP A 280 -14.83 1.81 2.43
CA TRP A 280 -13.53 2.42 2.13
C TRP A 280 -13.23 3.53 3.16
N PRO A 281 -12.73 3.16 4.36
CA PRO A 281 -12.21 4.12 5.32
C PRO A 281 -10.92 4.77 4.83
N ALA A 282 -10.80 6.08 5.03
CA ALA A 282 -9.59 6.84 4.69
C ALA A 282 -9.24 7.90 5.76
N ILE A 283 -7.93 8.08 5.93
CA ILE A 283 -7.26 9.09 6.76
C ILE A 283 -6.15 9.68 5.88
N TRP A 284 -6.35 10.89 5.38
CA TRP A 284 -5.58 11.44 4.26
C TRP A 284 -5.51 12.96 4.35
N MET A 285 -4.71 13.60 3.50
CA MET A 285 -4.53 15.05 3.50
C MET A 285 -4.51 15.65 2.11
N MET A 286 -5.14 16.80 1.98
CA MET A 286 -5.19 17.61 0.75
C MET A 286 -4.53 18.98 0.94
N PRO A 287 -3.99 19.60 -0.12
CA PRO A 287 -3.42 20.93 -0.07
C PRO A 287 -4.50 21.98 0.21
N VAL A 288 -4.18 22.99 1.02
CA VAL A 288 -5.12 24.07 1.36
C VAL A 288 -5.47 24.89 0.10
N GLU A 289 -4.50 25.12 -0.78
CA GLU A 289 -4.66 25.86 -2.04
C GLU A 289 -4.04 25.07 -3.19
N ASP A 290 -4.70 25.03 -4.35
CA ASP A 290 -4.25 24.36 -5.59
C ASP A 290 -3.10 25.12 -6.28
N THR A 291 -2.00 25.30 -5.53
CA THR A 291 -0.88 26.22 -5.80
C THR A 291 -0.14 25.93 -7.11
N TYR A 292 -0.16 24.66 -7.57
CA TYR A 292 0.48 24.22 -8.80
C TYR A 292 -0.53 23.80 -9.87
N GLY A 293 -1.81 24.12 -9.67
CA GLY A 293 -2.93 23.68 -10.50
C GLY A 293 -3.72 22.53 -9.87
N SER A 294 -4.79 22.15 -10.55
CA SER A 294 -5.74 21.11 -10.13
C SER A 294 -5.06 19.77 -9.80
N TRP A 295 -5.72 18.96 -8.98
CA TRP A 295 -5.31 17.59 -8.67
C TRP A 295 -4.88 16.79 -9.93
N PRO A 296 -3.76 16.05 -9.89
CA PRO A 296 -2.87 15.82 -8.75
C PRO A 296 -1.70 16.81 -8.66
N ALA A 297 -1.69 17.91 -9.43
CA ALA A 297 -0.52 18.80 -9.53
C ALA A 297 -0.13 19.49 -8.22
N SER A 298 -1.10 19.71 -7.32
CA SER A 298 -0.88 20.26 -5.98
C SER A 298 -0.71 19.20 -4.87
N GLY A 299 -0.73 17.91 -5.21
CA GLY A 299 -0.45 16.77 -4.32
C GLY A 299 -1.65 16.24 -3.52
N GLU A 300 -1.52 15.01 -3.01
CA GLU A 300 -2.38 14.35 -2.02
C GLU A 300 -1.51 13.45 -1.12
N ILE A 301 -1.88 13.27 0.17
CA ILE A 301 -1.10 12.46 1.12
C ILE A 301 -2.00 11.47 1.87
N ASP A 302 -1.94 10.20 1.49
CA ASP A 302 -2.77 9.14 2.07
C ASP A 302 -2.01 8.44 3.20
N ILE A 303 -2.39 8.79 4.43
CA ILE A 303 -1.77 8.23 5.64
C ILE A 303 -2.23 6.79 5.81
N MET A 304 -3.54 6.54 5.62
CA MET A 304 -4.18 5.24 5.67
C MET A 304 -5.39 5.24 4.74
N GLU A 305 -5.44 4.29 3.82
CA GLU A 305 -6.70 3.79 3.24
C GLU A 305 -6.85 2.30 3.55
N SER A 306 -8.07 1.79 3.55
CA SER A 306 -8.33 0.35 3.61
C SER A 306 -9.60 -0.03 2.85
N ARG A 307 -9.81 -1.33 2.65
CA ARG A 307 -11.06 -1.94 2.17
C ARG A 307 -11.70 -2.63 3.38
N GLY A 308 -12.93 -2.29 3.77
CA GLY A 308 -13.61 -2.94 4.89
C GLY A 308 -14.07 -4.38 4.61
N ASN A 309 -13.87 -4.88 3.38
CA ASN A 309 -14.09 -6.26 2.99
C ASN A 309 -13.39 -7.26 3.93
N ASN A 310 -13.85 -8.50 3.93
CA ASN A 310 -13.22 -9.55 4.73
C ASN A 310 -11.79 -9.86 4.24
N TRP A 311 -10.81 -9.88 5.14
CA TRP A 311 -9.41 -10.26 4.88
C TRP A 311 -9.19 -11.55 4.07
N THR A 312 -10.17 -12.48 4.05
CA THR A 312 -10.11 -13.71 3.24
C THR A 312 -10.24 -13.50 1.73
N TYR A 313 -10.62 -12.30 1.28
CA TYR A 313 -10.78 -12.01 -0.15
C TYR A 313 -9.41 -11.90 -0.85
N GLU A 314 -9.35 -12.25 -2.13
CA GLU A 314 -8.10 -12.28 -2.93
C GLU A 314 -7.39 -10.91 -2.96
N GLN A 315 -8.18 -9.83 -2.97
CA GLN A 315 -7.76 -8.43 -2.91
C GLN A 315 -7.27 -7.97 -1.52
N GLY A 316 -7.35 -8.83 -0.51
CA GLY A 316 -7.32 -8.45 0.90
C GLY A 316 -8.53 -7.60 1.31
N GLY A 317 -8.51 -7.12 2.55
CA GLY A 317 -9.61 -6.38 3.15
C GLY A 317 -9.17 -5.66 4.42
N ASP A 318 -9.93 -5.83 5.50
CA ASP A 318 -9.76 -5.15 6.79
C ASP A 318 -8.39 -5.43 7.48
N ASN A 319 -7.62 -6.38 6.94
CA ASN A 319 -6.23 -6.70 7.31
C ASN A 319 -5.15 -5.89 6.58
N ILE A 320 -5.47 -5.07 5.58
CA ILE A 320 -4.49 -4.29 4.79
C ILE A 320 -4.77 -2.80 4.92
N MET A 321 -3.72 -2.01 5.16
CA MET A 321 -3.74 -0.58 4.88
C MET A 321 -2.87 -0.25 3.66
N SER A 322 -3.30 0.75 2.89
CA SER A 322 -2.52 1.43 1.86
C SER A 322 -2.03 2.78 2.41
N SER A 323 -0.90 3.26 1.89
CA SER A 323 -0.51 4.66 1.94
C SER A 323 0.01 5.07 0.56
N ALA A 324 -0.27 6.29 0.14
CA ALA A 324 0.09 6.82 -1.17
C ALA A 324 0.44 8.32 -1.10
N LEU A 325 1.08 8.80 -2.16
CA LEU A 325 1.18 10.21 -2.50
C LEU A 325 0.70 10.37 -3.94
N HIS A 326 -0.39 11.08 -4.20
CA HIS A 326 -0.78 11.40 -5.58
C HIS A 326 -0.08 12.69 -6.02
N TRP A 327 0.52 12.69 -7.22
CA TRP A 327 1.24 13.83 -7.80
C TRP A 327 1.49 13.61 -9.29
N GLY A 328 1.35 14.66 -10.09
CA GLY A 328 1.59 14.62 -11.53
C GLY A 328 1.09 15.89 -12.23
N PRO A 329 1.46 16.13 -13.50
CA PRO A 329 1.00 17.31 -14.24
C PRO A 329 -0.52 17.36 -14.45
N ASP A 330 -1.17 16.20 -14.53
CA ASP A 330 -2.63 16.07 -14.70
C ASP A 330 -3.12 14.67 -14.25
N GLN A 331 -4.44 14.50 -14.20
CA GLN A 331 -5.13 13.25 -13.81
C GLN A 331 -4.78 12.02 -14.68
N ALA A 332 -4.29 12.19 -15.91
CA ALA A 332 -3.86 11.08 -16.76
C ALA A 332 -2.41 10.63 -16.49
N ASN A 333 -1.64 11.45 -15.75
CA ASN A 333 -0.22 11.26 -15.45
C ASN A 333 0.03 11.29 -13.94
N ASP A 334 -0.91 10.81 -13.14
CA ASP A 334 -0.73 10.64 -11.71
C ASP A 334 0.29 9.54 -11.40
N ALA A 335 1.33 9.88 -10.63
CA ALA A 335 2.48 9.05 -10.35
C ALA A 335 2.42 8.33 -8.98
N TRP A 336 1.25 8.28 -8.33
CA TRP A 336 1.04 7.54 -7.06
C TRP A 336 1.63 6.13 -7.05
N TRP A 337 1.61 5.45 -8.20
CA TRP A 337 2.15 4.11 -8.39
C TRP A 337 3.67 4.00 -8.13
N ARG A 338 4.40 5.13 -8.12
CA ARG A 338 5.82 5.25 -7.75
C ARG A 338 6.05 5.53 -6.26
N THR A 339 5.02 6.00 -5.55
CA THR A 339 5.06 6.46 -4.15
C THR A 339 3.80 5.98 -3.44
N ASN A 340 3.68 4.66 -3.30
CA ASN A 340 2.69 4.00 -2.47
C ASN A 340 3.33 2.77 -1.84
N ASN A 341 2.73 2.27 -0.76
CA ASN A 341 2.98 0.92 -0.29
C ASN A 341 1.77 0.39 0.51
N LYS A 342 1.65 -0.93 0.60
CA LYS A 342 0.62 -1.60 1.39
C LYS A 342 1.26 -2.35 2.56
N ARG A 343 0.60 -2.33 3.72
CA ARG A 343 1.04 -3.07 4.91
C ARG A 343 -0.08 -3.91 5.46
N GLN A 344 0.17 -5.22 5.57
CA GLN A 344 -0.74 -6.17 6.19
C GLN A 344 -0.55 -6.18 7.71
N ALA A 345 -1.65 -6.27 8.46
CA ALA A 345 -1.67 -6.48 9.90
C ALA A 345 -1.18 -7.89 10.28
N LEU A 346 -0.46 -7.98 11.39
CA LEU A 346 0.13 -9.24 11.87
C LEU A 346 -0.84 -9.97 12.82
N HIS A 347 -1.42 -11.08 12.37
CA HIS A 347 -2.32 -11.96 13.14
C HIS A 347 -3.59 -11.27 13.71
N THR A 348 -4.02 -10.16 13.11
CA THR A 348 -5.20 -9.37 13.47
C THR A 348 -5.64 -8.59 12.22
N THR A 349 -6.74 -7.84 12.32
CA THR A 349 -7.16 -6.85 11.31
C THR A 349 -7.16 -5.45 11.93
N TYR A 350 -7.09 -4.41 11.09
CA TYR A 350 -7.11 -3.02 11.55
C TYR A 350 -8.47 -2.57 12.11
N GLY A 351 -9.50 -3.41 11.97
CA GLY A 351 -10.81 -3.22 12.60
C GLY A 351 -11.00 -3.94 13.94
N ASP A 352 -10.07 -4.80 14.38
CA ASP A 352 -10.19 -5.49 15.68
C ASP A 352 -9.90 -4.55 16.87
N ASN A 353 -8.95 -3.64 16.70
CA ASN A 353 -8.38 -2.80 17.75
C ASN A 353 -8.13 -1.37 17.27
N PHE A 354 -7.98 -0.43 18.20
CA PHE A 354 -7.45 0.89 17.86
C PHE A 354 -5.99 0.79 17.42
N ASN A 355 -5.68 1.39 16.28
CA ASN A 355 -4.35 1.53 15.70
C ASN A 355 -4.01 3.02 15.58
N THR A 356 -2.74 3.39 15.74
CA THR A 356 -2.25 4.74 15.45
C THR A 356 -1.75 4.80 14.02
N PHE A 357 -2.52 5.38 13.12
CA PHE A 357 -2.09 5.67 11.75
C PHE A 357 -1.35 6.99 11.74
N GLY A 358 -0.13 7.00 11.21
CA GLY A 358 0.80 8.11 11.39
C GLY A 358 1.52 8.52 10.11
N LEU A 359 1.78 9.82 10.02
CA LEU A 359 2.55 10.50 8.98
C LEU A 359 3.66 11.30 9.64
N GLU A 360 4.87 11.28 9.10
CA GLU A 360 5.92 12.25 9.41
C GLU A 360 6.55 12.79 8.14
N TRP A 361 6.75 14.11 8.08
CA TRP A 361 6.99 14.85 6.85
C TRP A 361 7.93 16.03 7.07
N SER A 362 8.84 16.21 6.13
CA SER A 362 9.86 17.26 6.07
C SER A 362 10.13 17.65 4.61
N GLN A 363 11.03 18.62 4.42
CA GLN A 363 11.58 19.03 3.14
C GLN A 363 12.37 17.91 2.43
N LYS A 364 12.81 16.89 3.18
CA LYS A 364 13.80 15.87 2.75
C LYS A 364 13.21 14.47 2.64
N TYR A 365 12.13 14.20 3.37
CA TYR A 365 11.40 12.93 3.33
C TYR A 365 9.95 13.08 3.79
N LEU A 366 9.13 12.12 3.38
CA LEU A 366 7.78 11.86 3.88
C LEU A 366 7.64 10.36 4.11
N PHE A 367 7.19 9.93 5.29
CA PHE A 367 6.87 8.53 5.55
C PHE A 367 5.61 8.34 6.39
N THR A 368 4.89 7.26 6.11
CA THR A 368 3.73 6.81 6.88
C THR A 368 4.08 5.58 7.71
N TYR A 369 3.33 5.32 8.77
CA TYR A 369 3.57 4.21 9.70
C TYR A 369 2.31 3.83 10.47
N VAL A 370 2.32 2.66 11.11
CA VAL A 370 1.21 2.19 11.95
C VAL A 370 1.68 1.70 13.32
N ASN A 371 1.06 2.19 14.38
CA ASN A 371 1.35 1.95 15.81
C ASN A 371 2.73 2.41 16.32
N SER A 372 3.76 2.46 15.47
CA SER A 372 5.11 2.95 15.81
C SER A 372 5.83 3.42 14.56
N ARG A 373 6.65 4.49 14.68
CA ARG A 373 7.52 4.99 13.60
C ARG A 373 8.53 3.96 13.07
N LEU A 374 8.74 2.83 13.78
CA LEU A 374 9.54 1.69 13.31
C LEU A 374 8.76 0.74 12.38
N LEU A 375 7.44 0.80 12.36
CA LEU A 375 6.55 0.01 11.51
C LEU A 375 6.08 0.86 10.32
N GLN A 376 7.05 1.40 9.57
CA GLN A 376 6.79 2.21 8.38
C GLN A 376 5.95 1.45 7.34
N VAL A 377 5.10 2.17 6.63
CA VAL A 377 4.28 1.65 5.54
C VAL A 377 4.91 2.12 4.23
N MET A 378 4.80 3.42 3.93
CA MET A 378 5.46 4.08 2.80
C MET A 378 6.61 4.97 3.30
N TYR A 379 7.69 5.07 2.52
CA TYR A 379 8.75 6.06 2.70
C TYR A 379 9.12 6.66 1.34
N THR A 380 9.19 7.98 1.24
CA THR A 380 9.62 8.73 0.05
C THR A 380 10.68 9.75 0.49
N ASN A 381 11.83 9.75 -0.18
CA ASN A 381 12.82 10.83 -0.06
C ASN A 381 12.59 11.91 -1.12
N PHE A 382 13.18 13.09 -0.89
CA PHE A 382 13.18 14.20 -1.83
C PHE A 382 14.63 14.54 -2.26
N ASP A 383 15.45 13.50 -2.43
CA ASP A 383 16.84 13.61 -2.90
C ASP A 383 16.93 13.92 -4.42
N GLU A 384 15.82 13.73 -5.15
CA GLU A 384 15.62 14.13 -6.54
C GLU A 384 14.26 14.84 -6.70
N PRO A 385 14.09 15.75 -7.68
CA PRO A 385 12.81 16.41 -7.91
C PRO A 385 11.71 15.44 -8.30
N MET A 386 10.49 15.64 -7.78
CA MET A 386 9.35 14.77 -8.12
C MET A 386 9.08 14.71 -9.64
N TRP A 387 9.28 15.80 -10.39
CA TRP A 387 9.18 15.76 -11.86
C TRP A 387 10.12 14.73 -12.51
N GLN A 388 11.37 14.63 -12.00
CA GLN A 388 12.35 13.63 -12.44
C GLN A 388 11.94 12.23 -12.00
N ARG A 389 11.51 12.06 -10.73
CA ARG A 389 10.98 10.79 -10.21
C ARG A 389 9.82 10.25 -11.07
N GLY A 390 9.00 11.14 -11.59
CA GLY A 390 7.80 10.83 -12.39
C GLY A 390 8.11 10.23 -13.75
N ASP A 391 9.23 10.61 -14.37
CA ASP A 391 9.65 10.18 -15.72
C ASP A 391 8.45 10.23 -16.71
N PHE A 392 7.83 11.41 -16.76
CA PHE A 392 6.60 11.67 -17.50
C PHE A 392 6.83 11.69 -19.02
N PRO A 393 5.85 11.25 -19.83
CA PRO A 393 5.96 11.31 -21.29
C PRO A 393 6.07 12.75 -21.78
N GLN A 394 6.68 12.97 -22.96
CA GLN A 394 6.78 14.33 -23.52
C GLN A 394 5.43 14.94 -23.91
N ALA A 395 4.40 14.12 -24.13
CA ALA A 395 3.04 14.54 -24.44
C ALA A 395 2.02 13.48 -24.03
N ASN A 396 0.80 13.94 -23.76
CA ASN A 396 -0.37 13.12 -23.49
C ASN A 396 -0.88 12.39 -24.74
N SER A 397 -1.76 11.41 -24.54
CA SER A 397 -2.39 10.63 -25.62
C SER A 397 -3.24 11.46 -26.61
N ASN A 398 -3.59 12.70 -26.25
CA ASN A 398 -4.26 13.68 -27.11
C ASN A 398 -3.29 14.60 -27.89
N GLY A 399 -1.96 14.44 -27.70
CA GLY A 399 -0.93 15.28 -28.30
C GLY A 399 -0.57 16.56 -27.53
N SER A 400 -1.24 16.85 -26.40
CA SER A 400 -0.86 17.98 -25.53
C SER A 400 0.52 17.73 -24.92
N ARG A 401 1.50 18.61 -25.18
CA ARG A 401 2.84 18.53 -24.60
C ARG A 401 2.79 18.71 -23.08
N LEU A 402 3.45 17.84 -22.33
CA LEU A 402 3.63 18.01 -20.88
C LEU A 402 4.79 18.98 -20.60
N THR A 403 4.63 19.77 -19.53
CA THR A 403 5.59 20.78 -19.07
C THR A 403 5.72 20.70 -17.56
N ASP A 404 6.93 20.90 -17.04
CA ASP A 404 7.22 20.83 -15.61
C ASP A 404 6.54 21.99 -14.84
N VAL A 405 5.40 21.66 -14.21
CA VAL A 405 4.56 22.55 -13.39
C VAL A 405 5.16 22.89 -12.03
N TRP A 406 6.34 22.36 -11.70
CA TRP A 406 7.05 22.60 -10.44
C TRP A 406 8.41 23.28 -10.63
N SER A 407 8.94 23.30 -11.86
CA SER A 407 10.23 23.89 -12.24
C SER A 407 10.50 25.29 -11.68
N GLN A 408 9.48 26.13 -11.54
CA GLN A 408 9.56 27.49 -10.97
C GLN A 408 9.93 27.53 -9.48
N THR A 409 9.80 26.41 -8.75
CA THR A 409 10.10 26.34 -7.31
C THR A 409 11.58 26.10 -7.03
N GLY A 410 12.28 25.37 -7.91
CA GLY A 410 13.63 24.86 -7.65
C GLY A 410 13.74 23.87 -6.47
N ARG A 411 12.62 23.45 -5.87
CA ARG A 411 12.57 22.52 -4.73
C ARG A 411 12.35 21.10 -5.21
N ALA A 412 12.99 20.13 -4.53
CA ALA A 412 12.88 18.72 -4.91
C ALA A 412 11.59 18.06 -4.41
N ASN A 413 11.04 18.55 -3.30
CA ASN A 413 9.87 17.97 -2.64
C ASN A 413 8.52 18.49 -3.13
N THR A 414 8.49 19.46 -4.04
CA THR A 414 7.28 19.97 -4.70
C THR A 414 6.50 18.81 -5.35
N PRO A 415 5.17 18.66 -5.13
CA PRO A 415 4.23 19.61 -4.52
C PRO A 415 4.05 19.50 -2.99
N PHE A 416 4.78 18.61 -2.32
CA PHE A 416 4.72 18.36 -0.87
C PHE A 416 5.52 19.41 -0.08
N ASP A 417 5.35 20.67 -0.46
CA ASP A 417 6.04 21.87 0.02
C ASP A 417 5.09 23.04 0.34
N GLN A 418 3.77 22.77 0.36
CA GLN A 418 2.69 23.68 0.72
C GLN A 418 1.98 23.25 2.02
N LYS A 419 0.95 24.00 2.47
CA LYS A 419 0.13 23.59 3.61
C LYS A 419 -0.90 22.54 3.20
N PHE A 420 -1.05 21.50 4.02
CA PHE A 420 -2.05 20.44 3.88
C PHE A 420 -2.99 20.41 5.09
N TYR A 421 -4.22 19.92 4.89
CA TYR A 421 -5.25 19.73 5.90
C TYR A 421 -5.70 18.27 5.95
N LEU A 422 -6.13 17.79 7.13
CA LEU A 422 -6.54 16.40 7.36
C LEU A 422 -7.99 16.18 6.90
N ILE A 423 -8.26 15.01 6.32
CA ILE A 423 -9.57 14.49 5.96
C ILE A 423 -9.77 13.12 6.63
N LEU A 424 -10.99 12.88 7.13
CA LEU A 424 -11.44 11.62 7.73
C LEU A 424 -12.81 11.23 7.13
N ASN A 425 -12.92 10.05 6.53
CA ASN A 425 -14.19 9.56 5.97
C ASN A 425 -14.30 8.04 5.96
N VAL A 426 -15.52 7.55 5.72
CA VAL A 426 -15.78 6.18 5.25
C VAL A 426 -16.60 6.29 3.97
N ALA A 427 -15.94 6.25 2.82
CA ALA A 427 -16.61 6.13 1.52
C ALA A 427 -17.17 4.71 1.35
N VAL A 428 -18.09 4.51 0.40
CA VAL A 428 -18.68 3.20 0.09
C VAL A 428 -18.75 2.99 -1.42
N GLY A 429 -18.28 1.83 -1.89
CA GLY A 429 -18.23 1.51 -3.31
C GLY A 429 -17.28 2.42 -4.10
N GLY A 430 -17.64 2.73 -5.35
CA GLY A 430 -16.81 3.54 -6.26
C GLY A 430 -16.61 2.90 -7.63
N THR A 431 -16.31 3.71 -8.64
CA THR A 431 -16.07 3.27 -10.04
C THR A 431 -14.65 3.57 -10.54
N ASN A 432 -13.78 4.15 -9.71
CA ASN A 432 -12.37 4.42 -10.01
C ASN A 432 -11.48 3.18 -10.18
N GLY A 433 -11.94 1.99 -9.76
CA GLY A 433 -11.15 0.75 -9.76
C GLY A 433 -10.62 0.32 -8.40
N TRP A 434 -10.83 1.07 -7.31
CA TRP A 434 -10.43 0.68 -5.95
C TRP A 434 -11.01 -0.67 -5.51
N PHE A 435 -12.19 -1.03 -6.02
CA PHE A 435 -12.70 -2.40 -6.01
C PHE A 435 -12.63 -2.96 -7.44
N GLU A 436 -11.87 -4.05 -7.64
CA GLU A 436 -11.62 -4.62 -8.97
C GLU A 436 -12.85 -5.34 -9.55
N ASP A 437 -13.08 -5.17 -10.86
CA ASP A 437 -14.19 -5.84 -11.57
C ASP A 437 -13.98 -7.35 -11.69
N GLY A 438 -15.03 -8.15 -11.50
CA GLY A 438 -14.97 -9.61 -11.58
C GLY A 438 -14.26 -10.30 -10.41
N LYS A 439 -13.78 -9.55 -9.42
CA LYS A 439 -13.15 -10.05 -8.19
C LYS A 439 -14.13 -10.07 -7.02
N SER A 440 -13.90 -10.94 -6.04
CA SER A 440 -14.54 -10.90 -4.72
C SER A 440 -16.09 -10.86 -4.72
N ASN A 441 -16.73 -11.37 -5.78
CA ASN A 441 -18.18 -11.26 -6.03
C ASN A 441 -18.72 -9.82 -6.03
N LYS A 442 -17.91 -8.83 -6.45
CA LYS A 442 -18.31 -7.43 -6.60
C LYS A 442 -19.58 -7.30 -7.46
N PRO A 443 -20.68 -6.72 -6.94
CA PRO A 443 -21.98 -6.72 -7.63
C PRO A 443 -22.15 -5.65 -8.72
N TRP A 444 -21.18 -4.76 -8.93
CA TRP A 444 -21.21 -3.75 -10.01
C TRP A 444 -19.93 -3.78 -10.85
N LEU A 445 -20.01 -3.24 -12.07
CA LEU A 445 -18.85 -2.97 -12.92
C LEU A 445 -18.48 -1.48 -12.85
N ASN A 446 -17.19 -1.16 -12.87
CA ASN A 446 -16.69 0.22 -12.88
C ASN A 446 -17.19 1.03 -14.11
N THR A 447 -17.49 0.34 -15.21
CA THR A 447 -18.04 0.93 -16.44
C THR A 447 -19.57 0.94 -16.51
N SER A 448 -20.28 0.46 -15.48
CA SER A 448 -21.75 0.47 -15.48
C SER A 448 -22.29 1.88 -15.25
N PRO A 449 -23.15 2.43 -16.14
CA PRO A 449 -23.86 3.68 -15.86
C PRO A 449 -24.86 3.53 -14.70
N ASN A 450 -25.18 2.30 -14.29
CA ASN A 450 -26.10 1.98 -13.20
C ASN A 450 -25.38 1.55 -11.91
N ALA A 451 -24.05 1.73 -11.79
CA ALA A 451 -23.24 1.10 -10.74
C ALA A 451 -23.80 1.23 -9.30
N LYS A 452 -24.32 2.41 -8.91
CA LYS A 452 -25.00 2.65 -7.62
C LYS A 452 -26.23 1.76 -7.43
N LYS A 453 -27.01 1.55 -8.48
CA LYS A 453 -28.22 0.69 -8.50
C LYS A 453 -27.87 -0.80 -8.59
N ASP A 454 -26.83 -1.17 -9.32
CA ASP A 454 -26.33 -2.55 -9.36
C ASP A 454 -25.89 -3.00 -7.96
N PHE A 455 -25.17 -2.12 -7.26
CA PHE A 455 -24.85 -2.23 -5.83
C PHE A 455 -26.10 -2.33 -4.95
N TRP A 456 -27.08 -1.43 -5.08
CA TRP A 456 -28.34 -1.48 -4.31
C TRP A 456 -29.11 -2.79 -4.52
N THR A 457 -29.16 -3.29 -5.75
CA THR A 457 -29.85 -4.54 -6.10
C THR A 457 -29.22 -5.76 -5.42
N ALA A 458 -27.96 -5.65 -4.97
CA ALA A 458 -27.24 -6.67 -4.23
C ALA A 458 -27.20 -6.45 -2.71
N THR A 459 -28.03 -5.56 -2.14
CA THR A 459 -28.01 -5.24 -0.68
C THR A 459 -28.10 -6.49 0.20
N ASP A 460 -28.93 -7.46 -0.15
CA ASP A 460 -29.06 -8.75 0.57
C ASP A 460 -27.76 -9.59 0.59
N GLN A 461 -26.79 -9.31 -0.29
CA GLN A 461 -25.51 -10.00 -0.35
C GLN A 461 -24.44 -9.31 0.51
N TRP A 462 -24.31 -7.98 0.41
CA TRP A 462 -23.21 -7.25 1.05
C TRP A 462 -23.59 -6.63 2.40
N PHE A 463 -24.83 -6.17 2.61
CA PHE A 463 -25.21 -5.52 3.87
C PHE A 463 -25.13 -6.44 5.09
N PRO A 464 -25.43 -7.77 5.02
CA PRO A 464 -25.19 -8.70 6.13
C PRO A 464 -23.72 -8.83 6.56
N THR A 465 -22.75 -8.38 5.75
CA THR A 465 -21.32 -8.40 6.10
C THR A 465 -20.90 -7.21 6.98
N TRP A 466 -21.73 -6.16 7.06
CA TRP A 466 -21.49 -4.92 7.81
C TRP A 466 -21.65 -5.15 9.32
N THR A 467 -20.71 -5.91 9.87
CA THR A 467 -20.64 -6.33 11.28
C THR A 467 -20.09 -5.26 12.20
N GLN A 468 -19.31 -4.32 11.66
CA GLN A 468 -18.81 -3.12 12.35
C GLN A 468 -18.66 -1.99 11.31
N PRO A 469 -19.75 -1.44 10.74
CA PRO A 469 -19.65 -0.51 9.61
C PRO A 469 -18.99 0.82 9.97
N GLU A 470 -18.89 1.18 11.24
CA GLU A 470 -18.30 2.44 11.69
C GLU A 470 -16.77 2.45 11.79
N MET A 471 -16.15 3.56 11.36
CA MET A 471 -14.82 3.96 11.79
C MET A 471 -14.92 4.69 13.12
N THR A 472 -14.18 4.23 14.13
CA THR A 472 -14.13 4.87 15.45
C THR A 472 -12.79 5.60 15.60
N ILE A 473 -12.80 6.92 15.79
CA ILE A 473 -11.60 7.75 15.93
C ILE A 473 -11.53 8.26 17.37
N LYS A 474 -10.54 7.78 18.13
CA LYS A 474 -10.33 8.11 19.55
C LYS A 474 -9.44 9.33 19.76
N LYS A 475 -8.57 9.66 18.80
CA LYS A 475 -7.69 10.83 18.89
C LYS A 475 -7.21 11.28 17.53
N VAL A 476 -7.07 12.58 17.35
CA VAL A 476 -6.30 13.22 16.28
C VAL A 476 -5.21 14.06 16.93
N SER A 477 -3.99 14.02 16.40
CA SER A 477 -2.89 14.85 16.86
C SER A 477 -2.04 15.30 15.69
N MET A 478 -1.97 16.61 15.47
CA MET A 478 -1.22 17.26 14.40
C MET A 478 -0.21 18.21 15.05
N TRP A 479 1.05 18.05 14.69
CA TRP A 479 2.13 18.95 15.08
C TRP A 479 2.85 19.43 13.83
N GLN A 480 3.20 20.72 13.78
CA GLN A 480 4.04 21.28 12.72
C GLN A 480 5.49 21.36 13.20
N GLN A 481 6.46 21.34 12.28
CA GLN A 481 7.81 21.82 12.59
C GLN A 481 7.76 23.30 13.02
N CYS A 482 8.57 23.65 14.02
CA CYS A 482 8.70 25.00 14.58
C CYS A 482 10.12 25.29 15.10
N ASP A 483 11.14 24.70 14.44
CA ASP A 483 12.57 24.88 14.78
C ASP A 483 13.27 25.97 13.94
N GLY A 484 12.56 26.62 13.02
CA GLY A 484 13.08 27.68 12.17
C GLY A 484 13.72 27.19 10.86
N ASN A 485 13.76 25.87 10.63
CA ASN A 485 14.27 25.26 9.41
C ASN A 485 13.14 24.92 8.42
N GLU A 486 11.94 25.49 8.57
CA GLU A 486 10.76 25.12 7.77
C GLU A 486 10.92 25.41 6.26
N GLU A 487 11.95 26.17 5.85
CA GLU A 487 12.30 26.46 4.45
C GLU A 487 13.75 26.04 4.08
N LEU A 488 14.38 25.09 4.81
CA LEU A 488 15.80 24.63 4.68
C LEU A 488 15.99 23.10 4.50
#